data_AF-A0A6V8D5G1-F1
#
_entry.id   AF-A0A6V8D5G1-F1
#
_cell.length_a   1.000
_cell.length_b   1.000
_cell.length_c   1.000
_cell.angle_alpha   90.00
_cell.angle_beta   90.00
_cell.angle_gamma   90.00
#
_symmetry.space_group_name_H-M   'P 1'
#
loop_
_entity.id
_entity.type
_entity.pdbx_description
1 polymer ?
#
loop_
_entity_poly.entity_id
_entity_poly.type
_entity_poly.pdbx_seq_one_letter_code
_entity_poly.pdbx_strand_id
1 'polypeptide(L)'
;MNRTALRKDTSAAATELGYIFTFLLGVLLLTMFSLWAWDIETATRERWNENAIQANMDDLAAAVERADEASRMGSVDYAERVDWRLTEADESQFVLVLSDTNIELIHKTGDLDTNISISGTGAGTHEGTITLAGINSIWVVHYEGVTSIEYDRPQHQ
;
A
#
# COMPACT_ATOMS: atom_id res chain seq x y z
N MET A 1 43.90 30.34 -64.20
CA MET A 1 42.80 29.40 -63.88
C MET A 1 43.24 28.61 -62.65
N ASN A 2 42.89 29.06 -61.44
CA ASN A 2 43.33 28.42 -60.19
C ASN A 2 42.40 27.25 -59.85
N ARG A 3 42.95 26.04 -59.84
CA ARG A 3 42.28 24.84 -59.31
C ARG A 3 42.42 24.85 -57.79
N THR A 4 41.36 25.24 -57.09
CA THR A 4 41.22 25.01 -55.65
C THR A 4 41.10 23.50 -55.43
N ALA A 5 42.16 22.88 -54.92
CA ALA A 5 42.11 21.47 -54.51
C ALA A 5 41.26 21.38 -53.23
N LEU A 6 40.22 20.54 -53.25
CA LEU A 6 39.44 20.22 -52.06
C LEU A 6 40.36 19.50 -51.07
N ARG A 7 40.74 20.18 -49.98
CA ARG A 7 41.49 19.58 -48.87
C ARG A 7 40.54 18.71 -48.06
N LYS A 8 40.80 17.41 -48.03
CA LYS A 8 40.03 16.43 -47.24
C LYS A 8 40.47 16.56 -45.78
N ASP A 9 39.74 17.33 -44.99
CA ASP A 9 40.07 17.55 -43.58
C ASP A 9 39.48 16.44 -42.69
N THR A 10 40.28 15.41 -42.45
CA THR A 10 39.91 14.26 -41.60
C THR A 10 39.93 14.58 -40.11
N SER A 11 40.63 15.65 -39.70
CA SER A 11 40.76 16.04 -38.31
C SER A 11 39.47 16.66 -37.77
N ALA A 12 38.85 17.54 -38.55
CA ALA A 12 37.54 18.11 -38.23
C ALA A 12 36.44 17.03 -38.16
N ALA A 13 36.43 16.10 -39.12
CA ALA A 13 35.49 14.98 -39.14
C ALA A 13 35.64 14.04 -37.92
N ALA A 14 36.86 13.82 -37.42
CA ALA A 14 37.10 13.01 -36.22
C ALA A 14 36.58 13.70 -34.94
N THR A 15 36.70 15.02 -34.84
CA THR A 15 36.14 15.79 -33.71
C THR A 15 34.61 15.79 -33.72
N GLU A 16 33.99 15.97 -34.89
CA GLU A 16 32.52 15.89 -35.04
C GLU A 16 31.99 14.49 -34.67
N LEU A 17 32.70 13.42 -35.07
CA LEU A 17 32.37 12.06 -34.67
C LEU A 17 32.46 11.85 -33.15
N GLY A 18 33.46 12.47 -32.51
CA GLY A 18 33.63 12.44 -31.05
C GLY A 18 32.45 13.11 -30.31
N TYR A 19 31.93 14.22 -30.81
CA TYR A 19 30.74 14.86 -30.24
C TYR A 19 29.49 14.02 -30.40
N ILE A 20 29.29 13.42 -31.58
CA ILE A 20 28.16 12.51 -31.81
C ILE A 20 28.26 11.31 -30.87
N PHE A 21 29.45 10.72 -30.74
CA PHE A 21 29.66 9.57 -29.86
C PHE A 21 29.39 9.91 -28.40
N THR A 22 29.95 11.01 -27.89
CA THR A 22 29.74 11.43 -26.50
C THR A 22 28.29 11.81 -26.22
N PHE A 23 27.62 12.45 -27.17
CA PHE A 23 26.19 12.73 -27.09
C PHE A 23 25.36 11.44 -27.01
N LEU A 24 25.58 10.49 -27.94
CA LEU A 24 24.86 9.22 -27.95
C LEU A 24 25.14 8.38 -26.70
N LEU A 25 26.39 8.39 -26.21
CA LEU A 25 26.75 7.76 -24.94
C LEU A 25 26.01 8.42 -23.77
N GLY A 26 25.89 9.74 -23.76
CA GLY A 26 25.11 10.47 -22.77
C GLY A 26 23.63 10.09 -22.80
N VAL A 27 23.02 10.02 -23.98
CA VAL A 27 21.62 9.59 -24.14
C VAL A 27 21.42 8.15 -23.67
N LEU A 28 22.36 7.24 -23.98
CA LEU A 28 22.31 5.85 -23.53
C LEU A 28 22.36 5.78 -22.00
N LEU A 29 23.32 6.46 -21.38
CA LEU A 29 23.49 6.47 -19.92
C LEU A 29 22.28 7.10 -19.22
N LEU A 30 21.75 8.21 -19.76
CA LEU A 30 20.55 8.84 -19.22
C LEU A 30 19.34 7.91 -19.32
N THR A 31 19.19 7.17 -20.42
CA THR A 31 18.10 6.21 -20.60
C THR A 31 18.21 5.07 -19.58
N MET A 32 19.40 4.49 -19.40
CA MET A 32 19.62 3.45 -18.40
C MET A 32 19.35 3.94 -16.98
N PHE A 33 19.82 5.16 -16.66
CA PHE A 33 19.59 5.76 -15.35
C PHE A 33 18.09 6.03 -15.09
N SER A 34 17.35 6.52 -16.08
CA SER A 34 15.92 6.78 -15.95
C SER A 34 15.11 5.51 -15.70
N LEU A 35 15.41 4.42 -16.41
CA LEU A 35 14.75 3.13 -16.18
C LEU A 35 15.05 2.60 -14.78
N TRP A 36 16.33 2.62 -14.38
CA TRP A 36 16.75 2.19 -13.05
C TRP A 36 16.10 3.01 -11.92
N ALA A 37 16.01 4.33 -12.09
CA ALA A 37 15.38 5.19 -11.09
C ALA A 37 13.87 4.88 -10.96
N TRP A 38 13.19 4.68 -12.09
CA TRP A 38 11.78 4.29 -12.11
C TRP A 38 11.53 2.92 -11.45
N ASP A 39 12.43 1.95 -11.68
CA ASP A 39 12.35 0.63 -11.03
C ASP A 39 12.46 0.74 -9.51
N ILE A 40 13.41 1.54 -9.00
CA ILE A 40 13.59 1.75 -7.55
C ILE A 40 12.39 2.45 -6.94
N GLU A 41 11.86 3.49 -7.59
CA GLU A 41 10.68 4.20 -7.12
C GLU A 41 9.50 3.24 -7.01
N THR A 42 9.27 2.44 -8.04
CA THR A 42 8.17 1.45 -8.08
C THR A 42 8.33 0.40 -7.00
N ALA A 43 9.51 -0.22 -6.86
CA ALA A 43 9.76 -1.21 -5.81
C ALA A 43 9.65 -0.62 -4.40
N THR A 44 10.04 0.64 -4.21
CA THR A 44 9.91 1.32 -2.91
C THR A 44 8.44 1.53 -2.56
N ARG A 45 7.65 2.00 -3.52
CA ARG A 45 6.20 2.22 -3.38
C ARG A 45 5.44 0.93 -3.10
N GLU A 46 5.71 -0.14 -3.83
CA GLU A 46 5.11 -1.46 -3.60
C GLU A 46 5.38 -1.94 -2.17
N ARG A 47 6.65 -1.88 -1.75
CA ARG A 47 7.03 -2.25 -0.38
C ARG A 47 6.39 -1.36 0.68
N TRP A 48 6.18 -0.06 0.40
CA TRP A 48 5.49 0.83 1.34
C TRP A 48 4.02 0.44 1.49
N ASN A 49 3.33 0.12 0.39
CA ASN A 49 1.95 -0.35 0.43
C ASN A 49 1.80 -1.63 1.23
N GLU A 50 2.64 -2.64 0.97
CA GLU A 50 2.64 -3.90 1.71
C GLU A 50 2.84 -3.68 3.22
N ASN A 51 3.84 -2.90 3.61
CA ASN A 51 4.13 -2.64 5.03
C ASN A 51 3.04 -1.82 5.71
N ALA A 52 2.45 -0.84 5.02
CA ALA A 52 1.37 -0.02 5.56
C ALA A 52 0.10 -0.87 5.78
N ILE A 53 -0.24 -1.74 4.83
CA ILE A 53 -1.36 -2.68 4.95
C ILE A 53 -1.11 -3.65 6.10
N GLN A 54 0.06 -4.28 6.15
CA GLN A 54 0.39 -5.20 7.24
C GLN A 54 0.25 -4.53 8.61
N ALA A 55 0.81 -3.33 8.78
CA ALA A 55 0.72 -2.59 10.02
C ALA A 55 -0.73 -2.21 10.39
N ASN A 56 -1.55 -1.82 9.41
CA ASN A 56 -2.95 -1.52 9.65
C ASN A 56 -3.75 -2.76 10.05
N MET A 57 -3.50 -3.88 9.37
CA MET A 57 -4.14 -5.15 9.67
C MET A 57 -3.75 -5.64 11.07
N ASP A 58 -2.46 -5.54 11.43
CA ASP A 58 -1.96 -5.88 12.76
C ASP A 58 -2.62 -5.03 13.86
N ASP A 59 -2.73 -3.72 13.64
CA ASP A 59 -3.38 -2.79 14.57
C ASP A 59 -4.88 -3.10 14.73
N LEU A 60 -5.57 -3.44 13.63
CA LEU A 60 -6.98 -3.81 13.63
C LEU A 60 -7.21 -5.14 14.36
N ALA A 61 -6.39 -6.15 14.08
CA ALA A 61 -6.44 -7.43 14.77
C ALA A 61 -6.19 -7.27 16.27
N ALA A 62 -5.21 -6.46 16.65
CA ALA A 62 -4.93 -6.18 18.05
C ALA A 62 -6.11 -5.48 18.77
N ALA A 63 -6.84 -4.60 18.08
CA ALA A 63 -8.04 -3.97 18.62
C ALA A 63 -9.20 -4.97 18.79
N VAL A 64 -9.38 -5.89 17.84
CA VAL A 64 -10.35 -7.00 17.96
C VAL A 64 -10.00 -7.90 19.15
N GLU A 65 -8.74 -8.25 19.34
CA GLU A 65 -8.31 -9.05 20.50
C GLU A 65 -8.55 -8.34 21.83
N ARG A 66 -8.37 -7.00 21.88
CA ARG A 66 -8.71 -6.21 23.07
C ARG A 66 -10.21 -6.17 23.33
N ALA A 67 -11.03 -6.07 22.27
CA ALA A 67 -12.48 -6.17 22.38
C ALA A 67 -12.91 -7.55 22.91
N ASP A 68 -12.29 -8.61 22.43
CA ASP A 68 -12.50 -9.98 22.91
C ASP A 68 -12.10 -10.14 24.37
N GLU A 69 -10.94 -9.60 24.79
CA GLU A 69 -10.52 -9.59 26.19
C GLU A 69 -11.52 -8.83 27.07
N ALA A 70 -12.02 -7.68 26.60
CA ALA A 70 -13.03 -6.91 27.31
C ALA A 70 -14.36 -7.67 27.48
N SER A 71 -14.80 -8.39 26.44
CA SER A 71 -16.03 -9.19 26.46
C SER A 71 -16.04 -10.26 27.57
N ARG A 72 -14.86 -10.73 28.00
CA ARG A 72 -14.74 -11.75 29.05
C ARG A 72 -14.96 -11.20 30.46
N MET A 73 -14.89 -9.87 30.63
CA MET A 73 -15.09 -9.24 31.94
C MET A 73 -16.56 -9.10 32.33
N GLY A 74 -17.49 -9.48 31.44
CA GLY A 74 -18.93 -9.46 31.67
C GLY A 74 -19.68 -8.76 30.53
N SER A 75 -20.85 -8.21 30.84
CA SER A 75 -21.65 -7.43 29.88
C SER A 75 -21.07 -6.02 29.76
N VAL A 76 -19.96 -5.89 29.06
CA VAL A 76 -19.25 -4.62 28.83
C VAL A 76 -19.35 -4.23 27.37
N ASP A 77 -19.73 -2.98 27.12
CA ASP A 77 -19.66 -2.40 25.79
C ASP A 77 -18.24 -1.87 25.55
N TYR A 78 -17.67 -2.21 24.39
CA TYR A 78 -16.34 -1.77 23.98
C TYR A 78 -16.42 -1.02 22.66
N ALA A 79 -15.64 0.05 22.52
CA ALA A 79 -15.46 0.73 21.25
C ALA A 79 -14.07 1.34 21.18
N GLU A 80 -13.33 0.98 20.14
CA GLU A 80 -11.99 1.48 19.87
C GLU A 80 -11.87 1.98 18.43
N ARG A 81 -11.23 3.14 18.26
CA ARG A 81 -10.89 3.69 16.95
C ARG A 81 -9.49 3.24 16.57
N VAL A 82 -9.39 2.54 15.45
CA VAL A 82 -8.13 2.14 14.82
C VAL A 82 -7.86 3.12 13.68
N ASP A 83 -6.75 3.85 13.73
CA ASP A 83 -6.34 4.72 12.63
C ASP A 83 -5.87 3.87 11.43
N TRP A 84 -6.28 4.25 10.23
CA TRP A 84 -5.87 3.60 8.99
C TRP A 84 -4.77 4.42 8.30
N ARG A 85 -3.58 3.83 8.15
CA ARG A 85 -2.48 4.47 7.40
C ARG A 85 -2.80 4.42 5.92
N LEU A 86 -2.74 5.58 5.27
CA LEU A 86 -2.97 5.70 3.84
C LEU A 86 -1.89 4.94 3.05
N THR A 87 -2.35 4.26 2.00
CA THR A 87 -1.50 3.64 0.98
C THR A 87 -1.53 4.45 -0.31
N GLU A 88 -0.58 4.21 -1.22
CA GLU A 88 -0.67 4.79 -2.58
C GLU A 88 -1.59 3.98 -3.50
N ALA A 89 -2.04 2.79 -3.06
CA ALA A 89 -3.01 1.99 -3.76
C ALA A 89 -4.42 2.61 -3.68
N ASP A 90 -5.29 2.26 -4.62
CA ASP A 90 -6.68 2.70 -4.60
C ASP A 90 -7.48 1.94 -3.52
N GLU A 91 -7.59 2.53 -2.33
CA GLU A 91 -8.27 1.94 -1.18
C GLU A 91 -9.78 1.71 -1.41
N SER A 92 -10.38 2.32 -2.46
CA SER A 92 -11.76 2.00 -2.84
C SER A 92 -11.93 0.55 -3.33
N GLN A 93 -10.82 -0.12 -3.67
CA GLN A 93 -10.79 -1.52 -4.08
C GLN A 93 -10.51 -2.47 -2.91
N PHE A 94 -10.26 -1.96 -1.71
CA PHE A 94 -10.05 -2.77 -0.51
C PHE A 94 -11.36 -3.07 0.19
N VAL A 95 -11.57 -4.34 0.50
CA VAL A 95 -12.67 -4.83 1.31
C VAL A 95 -12.09 -5.58 2.49
N LEU A 96 -12.40 -5.12 3.70
CA LEU A 96 -12.12 -5.86 4.92
C LEU A 96 -13.29 -6.75 5.27
N VAL A 97 -13.00 -7.97 5.67
CA VAL A 97 -13.96 -8.96 6.16
C VAL A 97 -13.46 -9.44 7.51
N LEU A 98 -14.27 -9.23 8.55
CA LEU A 98 -14.06 -9.82 9.86
C LEU A 98 -14.89 -11.10 9.96
N SER A 99 -14.23 -12.20 10.30
CA SER A 99 -14.86 -13.47 10.66
C SER A 99 -14.44 -13.89 12.07
N ASP A 100 -15.06 -14.95 12.60
CA ASP A 100 -14.78 -15.46 13.95
C ASP A 100 -13.31 -15.85 14.20
N THR A 101 -12.51 -16.03 13.15
CA THR A 101 -11.12 -16.53 13.27
C THR A 101 -10.10 -15.73 12.46
N ASN A 102 -10.54 -14.80 11.62
CA ASN A 102 -9.62 -14.01 10.83
C ASN A 102 -10.16 -12.62 10.49
N ILE A 103 -9.23 -11.75 10.13
CA ILE A 103 -9.49 -10.50 9.42
C ILE A 103 -8.81 -10.61 8.06
N GLU A 104 -9.60 -10.51 7.01
CA GLU A 104 -9.14 -10.59 5.63
C GLU A 104 -9.29 -9.23 4.95
N LEU A 105 -8.22 -8.75 4.33
CA LEU A 105 -8.24 -7.68 3.36
C LEU A 105 -8.22 -8.28 1.97
N ILE A 106 -9.24 -7.96 1.17
CA ILE A 106 -9.38 -8.36 -0.22
C ILE A 106 -9.18 -7.12 -1.10
N HIS A 107 -8.18 -7.16 -1.97
CA HIS A 107 -7.87 -6.16 -2.98
C HIS A 107 -8.39 -6.63 -4.36
N LYS A 108 -9.57 -6.13 -4.76
CA LYS A 108 -10.29 -6.63 -5.95
C LYS A 108 -9.49 -6.64 -7.26
N THR A 109 -8.53 -5.74 -7.41
CA THR A 109 -7.82 -5.49 -8.67
C THR A 109 -6.30 -5.62 -8.56
N GLY A 110 -5.76 -6.10 -7.43
CA GLY A 110 -4.32 -6.25 -7.28
C GLY A 110 -3.93 -7.21 -6.18
N ASP A 111 -2.63 -7.26 -5.88
CA ASP A 111 -2.03 -8.39 -5.15
C ASP A 111 -1.72 -8.05 -3.68
N LEU A 112 -2.55 -7.21 -3.05
CA LEU A 112 -2.35 -6.73 -1.67
C LEU A 112 -3.21 -7.50 -0.66
N ASP A 113 -3.79 -8.63 -1.07
CA ASP A 113 -4.59 -9.50 -0.21
C ASP A 113 -3.80 -9.88 1.04
N THR A 114 -4.39 -9.64 2.21
CA THR A 114 -3.73 -9.87 3.50
C THR A 114 -4.70 -10.55 4.44
N ASN A 115 -4.23 -11.55 5.18
CA ASN A 115 -5.04 -12.28 6.12
C ASN A 115 -4.31 -12.41 7.46
N ILE A 116 -4.97 -12.00 8.53
CA ILE A 116 -4.48 -12.16 9.90
C ILE A 116 -5.45 -13.04 10.67
N SER A 117 -4.92 -14.12 11.26
CA SER A 117 -5.68 -14.94 12.18
C SER A 117 -5.87 -14.21 13.51
N ILE A 118 -7.10 -14.21 14.01
CA ILE A 118 -7.43 -13.83 15.38
C ILE A 118 -7.72 -15.08 16.20
N SER A 119 -7.59 -14.97 17.51
CA SER A 119 -7.76 -16.06 18.45
C SER A 119 -9.19 -16.60 18.45
N GLY A 120 -10.19 -15.75 18.15
CA GLY A 120 -11.60 -16.11 18.17
C GLY A 120 -12.08 -16.54 19.54
N THR A 121 -11.43 -16.02 20.59
CA THR A 121 -11.62 -16.49 21.96
C THR A 121 -12.47 -15.55 22.82
N GLY A 122 -13.08 -14.53 22.21
CA GLY A 122 -14.14 -13.72 22.81
C GLY A 122 -15.38 -14.54 23.20
N ALA A 123 -16.25 -13.94 24.02
CA ALA A 123 -17.52 -14.58 24.41
C ALA A 123 -18.59 -14.55 23.30
N GLY A 124 -18.29 -13.88 22.18
CA GLY A 124 -19.22 -13.51 21.13
C GLY A 124 -18.84 -14.01 19.74
N THR A 125 -19.62 -13.61 18.74
CA THR A 125 -19.31 -13.80 17.31
C THR A 125 -18.66 -12.55 16.74
N HIS A 126 -17.93 -12.71 15.64
CA HIS A 126 -17.29 -11.61 14.93
C HIS A 126 -17.97 -11.38 13.57
N GLU A 127 -18.26 -10.13 13.25
CA GLU A 127 -18.86 -9.79 11.97
C GLU A 127 -18.44 -8.44 11.44
N GLY A 128 -18.59 -8.23 10.14
CA GLY A 128 -18.38 -6.93 9.53
C GLY A 128 -17.71 -7.04 8.18
N THR A 129 -18.20 -6.23 7.25
CA THR A 129 -17.59 -6.09 5.94
C THR A 129 -17.59 -4.62 5.57
N ILE A 130 -16.41 -4.04 5.39
CA ILE A 130 -16.25 -2.62 5.08
C ILE A 130 -15.36 -2.44 3.86
N THR A 131 -15.75 -1.53 2.97
CA THR A 131 -14.92 -1.05 1.86
C THR A 131 -14.17 0.21 2.27
N LEU A 132 -12.86 0.28 2.10
CA LEU A 132 -12.01 1.34 2.67
C LEU A 132 -12.01 2.66 1.86
N ALA A 133 -13.09 2.96 1.15
CA ALA A 133 -13.18 4.08 0.21
C ALA A 133 -13.02 5.47 0.87
N GLY A 134 -11.77 5.89 1.09
CA GLY A 134 -11.41 7.20 1.64
C GLY A 134 -11.59 7.34 3.15
N ILE A 135 -11.59 6.23 3.89
CA ILE A 135 -11.73 6.26 5.35
C ILE A 135 -10.35 6.36 6.01
N ASN A 136 -10.27 7.13 7.10
CA ASN A 136 -9.01 7.33 7.85
C ASN A 136 -8.97 6.56 9.17
N SER A 137 -10.07 5.88 9.52
CA SER A 137 -10.16 5.05 10.70
C SER A 137 -11.30 4.05 10.58
N ILE A 138 -11.16 2.97 11.32
CA ILE A 138 -12.14 1.91 11.49
C ILE A 138 -12.48 1.84 12.97
N TRP A 139 -13.73 1.59 13.29
CA TRP A 139 -14.17 1.34 14.65
C TRP A 139 -14.29 -0.16 14.88
N VAL A 140 -13.68 -0.65 15.95
CA VAL A 140 -13.91 -1.99 16.49
C VAL A 140 -14.85 -1.86 17.68
N VAL A 141 -15.95 -2.60 17.66
CA VAL A 141 -17.05 -2.43 18.58
C VAL A 141 -17.41 -3.78 19.16
N HIS A 142 -17.63 -3.87 20.46
CA HIS A 142 -18.27 -5.01 21.08
C HIS A 142 -19.57 -4.57 21.74
N TYR A 143 -20.68 -5.15 21.31
CA TYR A 143 -22.00 -4.85 21.85
C TYR A 143 -22.88 -6.11 21.82
N GLU A 144 -23.59 -6.38 22.91
CA GLU A 144 -24.51 -7.54 23.04
C GLU A 144 -23.92 -8.90 22.61
N GLY A 145 -22.62 -9.12 22.85
CA GLY A 145 -21.96 -10.38 22.50
C GLY A 145 -21.57 -10.50 21.02
N VAL A 146 -21.51 -9.39 20.29
CA VAL A 146 -21.02 -9.34 18.92
C VAL A 146 -19.87 -8.33 18.83
N THR A 147 -18.74 -8.77 18.28
CA THR A 147 -17.61 -7.90 17.94
C THR A 147 -17.68 -7.52 16.46
N SER A 148 -17.88 -6.25 16.14
CA SER A 148 -18.01 -5.75 14.77
C SER A 148 -16.91 -4.77 14.35
N ILE A 149 -16.66 -4.69 13.04
CA ILE A 149 -15.91 -3.58 12.41
C ILE A 149 -16.86 -2.64 11.68
N GLU A 150 -16.74 -1.34 11.95
CA GLU A 150 -17.66 -0.31 11.48
C GLU A 150 -16.93 0.95 11.01
N TYR A 151 -17.60 1.77 10.20
CA TYR A 151 -17.07 3.04 9.69
C TYR A 151 -17.10 4.16 10.73
N ASP A 152 -18.19 4.25 11.46
CA ASP A 152 -18.47 5.35 12.37
C ASP A 152 -18.51 4.87 13.81
N ARG A 153 -18.27 5.80 14.73
CA ARG A 153 -18.41 5.52 16.14
C ARG A 153 -19.86 5.11 16.43
N PRO A 154 -20.10 3.98 17.10
CA PRO A 154 -21.44 3.58 17.47
C PRO A 154 -22.11 4.65 18.33
N GLN A 155 -23.36 4.97 18.01
CA GLN A 155 -24.20 5.87 18.80
C GLN A 155 -25.12 5.11 19.77
N HIS A 156 -24.76 3.88 20.17
CA HIS A 156 -25.61 3.10 21.08
C HIS A 156 -25.86 3.91 22.37
N GLN A 157 -27.13 4.28 22.57
CA GLN A 157 -27.67 5.07 23.68
C GLN A 157 -28.29 4.16 24.74
#